data_AF-A0A933YSU7-F1
#
_entry.id   AF-A0A933YSU7-F1
#
_cell.length_a   1.000
_cell.length_b   1.000
_cell.length_c   1.000
_cell.angle_alpha   90.00
_cell.angle_beta   90.00
_cell.angle_gamma   90.00
#
_symmetry.space_group_name_H-M   'P 1'
#
loop_
_entity.id
_entity.type
_entity.pdbx_description
1 polymer ?
#
loop_
_entity_poly.entity_id
_entity_poly.type
_entity_poly.pdbx_seq_one_letter_code
_entity_poly.pdbx_strand_id
1 'polypeptide(L)'
;MVSHHNPAVHVPSVSSQVERALTGERVETSFTSQLSKEKIRYFDVTATPIEDVHGERNRALVFLRDVTEKRLQELHLMQAEKLSSIGVLAAGVAHEINNPLSSVAG
;
A
#
# COMPACT_ATOMS: atom_id res chain seq x y z
N MET A 1 -6.14 2.43 -35.82
CA MET A 1 -6.81 3.40 -34.93
C MET A 1 -5.94 3.55 -33.68
N VAL A 2 -5.54 4.78 -33.39
CA VAL A 2 -4.29 5.14 -32.69
C VAL A 2 -4.32 4.73 -31.22
N SER A 3 -3.34 3.91 -30.82
CA SER A 3 -3.07 3.56 -29.42
C SER A 3 -2.21 4.67 -28.81
N HIS A 4 -2.80 5.53 -27.98
CA HIS A 4 -2.04 6.46 -27.16
C HIS A 4 -1.51 5.74 -25.92
N HIS A 5 -0.24 5.34 -25.98
CA HIS A 5 0.52 4.79 -24.86
C HIS A 5 0.85 5.92 -23.87
N ASN A 6 0.16 5.93 -22.72
CA ASN A 6 0.44 6.82 -21.59
C ASN A 6 1.48 6.14 -20.67
N PRO A 7 2.70 6.70 -20.49
CA PRO A 7 3.83 5.96 -19.91
C PRO A 7 3.93 5.98 -18.37
N ALA A 8 2.87 6.29 -17.62
CA ALA A 8 2.94 6.46 -16.16
C ALA A 8 1.89 5.69 -15.33
N VAL A 9 1.33 4.61 -15.86
CA VAL A 9 0.47 3.72 -15.06
C VAL A 9 0.89 2.27 -15.30
N HIS A 10 1.76 1.72 -14.45
CA HIS A 10 1.94 0.28 -14.37
C HIS A 10 0.73 -0.30 -13.62
N VAL A 11 -0.43 -0.31 -14.28
CA VAL A 11 -1.49 -1.25 -13.94
C VAL A 11 -0.95 -2.59 -14.44
N PRO A 12 -0.60 -3.57 -13.57
CA PRO A 12 -0.42 -4.93 -14.06
C PRO A 12 -1.75 -5.27 -14.73
N SER A 13 -1.75 -5.51 -16.04
CA SER A 13 -3.01 -5.59 -16.77
C SER A 13 -3.89 -6.61 -16.05
N VAL A 14 -5.11 -6.22 -15.67
CA VAL A 14 -6.04 -7.07 -14.90
C VAL A 14 -6.20 -8.43 -15.58
N SER A 15 -6.07 -8.47 -16.90
CA SER A 15 -5.92 -9.67 -17.73
C SER A 15 -4.88 -10.67 -17.21
N SER A 16 -3.66 -10.25 -16.84
CA SER A 16 -2.61 -11.16 -16.34
C SER A 16 -2.94 -11.82 -14.99
N GLN A 17 -3.72 -11.15 -14.14
CA GLN A 17 -4.12 -11.70 -12.84
C GLN A 17 -5.34 -12.60 -12.94
N VAL A 18 -6.29 -12.22 -13.79
CA VAL A 18 -7.44 -13.05 -14.13
C VAL A 18 -6.97 -14.34 -14.80
N GLU A 19 -6.03 -14.26 -15.75
CA GLU A 19 -5.45 -15.44 -16.41
C GLU A 19 -4.81 -16.41 -15.41
N ARG A 20 -4.04 -15.90 -14.44
CA ARG A 20 -3.46 -16.71 -13.36
C ARG A 20 -4.52 -17.30 -12.43
N ALA A 21 -5.57 -16.53 -12.11
CA ALA A 21 -6.71 -17.03 -11.37
C ALA A 21 -7.44 -18.14 -12.11
N LEU A 22 -7.60 -18.03 -13.43
CA LEU A 22 -8.19 -19.06 -14.29
C LEU A 22 -7.34 -20.33 -14.36
N THR A 23 -6.02 -20.25 -14.11
CA THR A 23 -5.16 -21.44 -13.95
C THR A 23 -5.25 -22.10 -12.56
N GLY A 24 -6.11 -21.57 -11.66
CA GLY A 24 -6.32 -22.10 -10.32
C GLY A 24 -5.50 -21.40 -9.22
N GLU A 25 -4.74 -20.35 -9.55
CA GLU A 25 -3.90 -19.64 -8.59
C GLU A 25 -4.66 -18.46 -7.96
N ARG A 26 -4.76 -18.39 -6.63
CA ARG A 26 -5.24 -17.16 -5.99
C ARG A 26 -4.15 -16.09 -6.08
N VAL A 27 -4.47 -14.98 -6.72
CA VAL A 27 -3.54 -13.85 -6.87
C VAL A 27 -4.05 -12.67 -6.06
N GLU A 28 -3.17 -12.10 -5.25
CA GLU A 28 -3.39 -10.86 -4.51
C GLU A 28 -2.29 -9.87 -4.89
N THR A 29 -2.68 -8.66 -5.27
CA THR A 29 -1.73 -7.59 -5.56
C THR A 29 -2.29 -6.24 -5.16
N SER A 30 -1.39 -5.28 -4.97
CA SER A 30 -1.74 -3.87 -4.85
C SER A 30 -1.12 -3.10 -6.00
N PHE A 31 -1.87 -2.17 -6.59
CA PHE A 31 -1.34 -1.25 -7.59
C PHE A 31 -1.78 0.19 -7.30
N THR A 32 -1.02 1.14 -7.85
CA THR A 32 -1.38 2.56 -7.79
C THR A 32 -1.94 3.00 -9.13
N SER A 33 -3.04 3.75 -9.07
CA SER A 33 -3.62 4.41 -10.24
C SER A 33 -3.44 5.92 -10.09
N GLN A 34 -2.86 6.55 -11.10
CA GLN A 34 -2.73 8.00 -11.17
C GLN A 34 -3.88 8.55 -12.05
N LEU A 35 -4.96 9.02 -11.42
CA LEU A 35 -6.12 9.55 -12.15
C LEU A 35 -5.86 10.95 -12.72
N SER A 36 -4.92 11.69 -12.13
CA SER A 36 -4.40 12.99 -12.61
C SER A 36 -3.01 13.23 -12.01
N LYS A 37 -2.29 14.27 -12.46
CA LYS A 37 -0.92 14.60 -11.97
C LYS A 37 -0.80 14.67 -10.44
N GLU A 38 -1.89 14.92 -9.70
CA GLU A 38 -1.86 15.17 -8.26
C GLU A 38 -2.64 14.13 -7.42
N LYS A 39 -3.39 13.22 -8.04
CA LYS A 39 -4.24 12.28 -7.30
C LYS A 39 -3.84 10.83 -7.54
N ILE A 40 -3.03 10.31 -6.62
CA ILE A 40 -2.69 8.90 -6.52
C ILE A 40 -3.80 8.18 -5.77
N ARG A 41 -4.27 7.06 -6.31
CA ARG A 41 -5.13 6.11 -5.61
C ARG A 41 -4.45 4.76 -5.47
N TYR A 42 -4.70 4.10 -4.35
CA TYR A 42 -4.20 2.76 -4.06
C TYR A 42 -5.35 1.78 -4.22
N PHE A 43 -5.12 0.73 -5.00
CA PHE A 43 -6.08 -0.33 -5.22
C PHE A 43 -5.49 -1.67 -4.85
N ASP A 44 -6.23 -2.44 -4.05
CA ASP A 44 -5.95 -3.85 -3.83
C ASP A 44 -6.83 -4.67 -4.79
N VAL A 45 -6.21 -5.64 -5.45
CA VAL A 45 -6.88 -6.58 -6.35
C VAL A 45 -6.69 -7.98 -5.81
N THR A 46 -7.79 -8.71 -5.72
CA THR A 46 -7.77 -10.13 -5.43
C THR A 46 -8.52 -10.86 -6.53
N ALA A 47 -7.86 -11.79 -7.21
CA ALA A 47 -8.47 -12.68 -8.17
C ALA A 47 -8.47 -14.10 -7.61
N THR A 48 -9.65 -14.73 -7.51
CA THR A 48 -9.81 -16.09 -6.99
C THR A 48 -10.58 -16.94 -8.01
N PRO A 49 -10.08 -18.13 -8.40
CA PRO A 49 -10.85 -19.05 -9.24
C PRO A 49 -12.17 -19.43 -8.57
N ILE A 50 -13.22 -19.53 -9.37
CA ILE A 50 -14.49 -20.11 -8.94
C ILE A 50 -14.87 -21.25 -9.88
N GLU A 51 -15.44 -22.30 -9.31
CA GLU A 51 -15.98 -23.43 -10.06
C GLU A 51 -17.37 -23.06 -10.56
N ASP A 52 -17.65 -23.33 -11.83
CA ASP A 52 -19.00 -23.21 -12.37
C ASP A 52 -19.89 -24.38 -11.90
N VAL A 53 -21.19 -24.33 -12.18
CA VAL A 53 -22.17 -25.38 -11.85
C VAL A 53 -21.81 -26.78 -12.38
N HIS A 54 -20.88 -26.85 -13.33
CA HIS A 54 -20.36 -28.07 -13.92
C HIS A 54 -18.99 -28.51 -13.35
N GLY A 55 -18.45 -27.83 -12.34
CA GLY A 55 -17.14 -28.13 -11.73
C GLY A 55 -15.94 -27.59 -12.50
N GLU A 56 -16.17 -26.85 -13.59
CA GLU A 56 -15.12 -26.27 -14.44
C GLU A 56 -14.56 -24.98 -13.82
N ARG A 57 -13.22 -24.85 -13.75
CA ARG A 57 -12.51 -23.65 -13.24
C ARG A 57 -12.22 -22.64 -14.34
N ASN A 58 -13.24 -22.28 -15.10
CA ASN A 58 -13.13 -21.33 -16.22
C ASN A 58 -13.54 -19.89 -15.84
N ARG A 59 -13.77 -19.63 -14.55
CA ARG A 59 -14.23 -18.35 -14.03
C ARG A 59 -13.34 -17.87 -12.89
N ALA A 60 -13.18 -16.56 -12.79
CA ALA A 60 -12.47 -15.91 -11.70
C ALA A 60 -13.33 -14.81 -11.09
N LEU A 61 -13.41 -14.78 -9.76
CA LEU A 61 -13.98 -13.69 -9.00
C LEU A 61 -12.88 -12.67 -8.73
N VAL A 62 -13.06 -11.44 -9.22
CA VAL A 62 -12.12 -10.34 -9.04
C VAL A 62 -12.72 -9.31 -8.11
N PHE A 63 -12.03 -9.05 -7.00
CA PHE A 63 -12.32 -7.93 -6.12
C PHE A 63 -11.32 -6.82 -6.39
N LEU A 64 -11.81 -5.61 -6.66
CA LEU A 64 -11.01 -4.39 -6.65
C LEU A 64 -11.48 -3.53 -5.47
N ARG A 65 -10.55 -3.18 -4.58
CA ARG A 65 -10.81 -2.35 -3.41
C ARG A 65 -9.96 -1.09 -3.47
N ASP A 66 -10.61 0.07 -3.44
CA ASP A 66 -9.91 1.33 -3.20
C ASP A 66 -9.48 1.38 -1.72
N VAL A 67 -8.18 1.41 -1.49
CA VAL A 67 -7.57 1.47 -0.15
C VAL A 67 -6.80 2.77 0.07
N THR A 68 -7.09 3.80 -0.73
CA THR A 68 -6.37 5.08 -0.70
C THR A 68 -6.41 5.72 0.68
N GLU A 69 -7.61 5.89 1.26
CA GLU A 69 -7.75 6.55 2.57
C GLU A 69 -7.05 5.78 3.68
N LYS A 70 -7.20 4.44 3.69
CA LYS A 70 -6.52 3.57 4.65
C LYS A 70 -5.00 3.72 4.58
N ARG A 71 -4.43 3.66 3.37
CA ARG A 71 -2.97 3.82 3.17
C ARG A 71 -2.48 5.20 3.60
N LEU A 72 -3.23 6.26 3.33
CA LEU A 72 -2.86 7.62 3.75
C LEU A 72 -2.89 7.76 5.29
N GLN A 73 -3.87 7.16 5.95
CA GLN A 73 -3.95 7.16 7.42
C GLN A 73 -2.78 6.40 8.04
N GLU A 74 -2.42 5.23 7.52
CA GLU A 74 -1.25 4.46 7.96
C GLU A 74 0.04 5.29 7.83
N LEU A 75 0.23 5.98 6.70
CA LEU A 75 1.39 6.85 6.48
C LEU A 75 1.44 8.02 7.47
N HIS A 76 0.31 8.69 7.72
CA HIS A 76 0.23 9.76 8.70
C HIS A 76 0.54 9.27 10.12
N LEU A 77 0.05 8.09 10.48
CA LEU A 77 0.34 7.48 11.78
C LEU A 77 1.83 7.19 11.94
N MET A 78 2.45 6.53 10.96
CA MET A 78 3.89 6.25 10.97
C MET A 78 4.73 7.54 11.07
N GLN A 79 4.30 8.61 10.40
CA GLN A 79 4.97 9.91 10.48
C GLN A 79 4.83 10.53 11.88
N ALA A 80 3.64 10.44 12.50
CA ALA A 80 3.41 10.93 13.86
C ALA A 80 4.26 10.16 14.90
N GLU A 81 4.33 8.82 14.78
CA GLU A 81 5.16 7.99 15.66
C GLU A 81 6.65 8.32 15.54
N LYS A 82 7.14 8.54 14.32
CA LYS A 82 8.51 8.98 14.08
C LYS A 82 8.80 10.33 14.73
N LEU A 83 7.91 11.30 14.57
CA LEU A 83 8.06 12.63 15.17
C LEU A 83 8.00 12.57 16.70
N SER A 84 7.11 11.76 17.26
CA SER A 84 7.02 11.53 18.70
C SER A 84 8.33 10.95 19.25
N SER A 85 8.88 9.93 18.60
CA SER A 85 10.15 9.31 18.98
C SER A 85 11.30 10.31 18.97
N ILE A 86 11.38 11.15 17.93
CA ILE A 86 12.38 12.23 17.85
C ILE A 86 12.16 13.24 18.98
N GLY A 87 10.91 13.60 19.29
CA GLY A 87 10.59 14.53 20.37
C GLY A 87 11.01 14.01 21.75
N VAL A 88 10.80 12.72 22.03
CA VAL A 88 11.24 12.08 23.27
C VAL A 88 12.77 12.08 23.39
N LEU A 89 13.46 11.71 22.31
CA LEU A 89 14.93 11.73 22.28
C LEU A 89 15.47 13.16 22.47
N ALA A 90 14.89 14.13 21.77
CA ALA A 90 15.27 15.54 21.89
C ALA A 90 15.03 16.08 23.30
N ALA A 91 13.91 15.70 23.94
CA ALA A 91 13.62 16.07 25.33
C ALA A 91 14.61 15.44 26.31
N GLY A 92 15.00 14.17 26.11
CA GLY A 92 16.05 13.51 26.89
C GLY A 92 17.40 14.21 26.77
N VAL A 93 17.84 14.49 25.55
CA VAL A 93 19.08 15.25 25.29
C VAL A 93 19.00 16.66 25.91
N ALA A 94 17.87 17.36 25.78
CA ALA A 94 17.69 18.67 26.38
C ALA A 94 17.71 18.62 27.92
N HIS A 95 17.17 17.55 28.50
CA HIS A 95 17.20 17.32 29.94
C HIS A 95 18.64 17.08 30.43
N GLU A 96 19.44 16.32 29.69
CA GLU A 96 20.85 16.07 29.99
C GLU A 96 21.73 17.33 29.81
N ILE A 97 21.48 18.13 28.77
CA ILE A 97 22.19 19.41 28.55
C ILE A 97 21.87 20.41 29.66
N ASN A 98 20.61 20.50 30.09
CA ASN A 98 20.18 21.46 31.10
C ASN A 98 20.49 21.04 32.54
N ASN A 99 20.80 19.76 32.80
CA ASN A 99 21.21 19.26 34.12
C ASN A 99 22.65 18.70 34.13
N PRO A 100 23.67 19.57 33.96
CA PRO A 100 25.08 19.16 33.95
C PRO A 100 25.57 18.57 35.29
N LEU A 101 24.82 18.73 36.37
CA LEU A 101 25.18 18.25 37.71
C LEU A 101 24.92 16.75 37.94
N SER A 102 24.08 16.09 37.12
CA SER A 102 23.80 14.65 37.27
C SER A 102 24.84 13.73 36.61
N SER A 103 25.69 14.24 35.72
CA SER A 103 26.72 13.41 35.04
C SER A 103 28.07 13.33 35.78
N VAL A 104 28.29 14.18 36.79
CA VAL A 104 29.57 14.27 37.55
C VAL A 104 29.45 13.73 38.99
N ALA A 105 28.24 13.46 39.49
CA ALA A 105 28.01 13.02 40.87
C ALA A 105 27.83 11.50 41.04
N GLY A 106 28.32 10.70 40.09
CA GLY A 106 28.42 9.24 40.17
C GLY A 106 29.87 8.77 40.17
#